data_AF-A0A6A5UVH4-F1
#
_entry.id   AF-A0A6A5UVH4-F1
#
_cell.length_a   1.000
_cell.length_b   1.000
_cell.length_c   1.000
_cell.angle_alpha   90.00
_cell.angle_beta   90.00
_cell.angle_gamma   90.00
#
_symmetry.space_group_name_H-M   'P 1'
#
loop_
_entity.id
_entity.type
_entity.pdbx_description
1 polymer ?
#
loop_
_entity_poly.entity_id
_entity_poly.type
_entity_poly.pdbx_seq_one_letter_code
_entity_poly.pdbx_strand_id
1 'polypeptide(L)'
;MGDFQAIAEQFVDFYYKTFDENRPALKALYRPHSMLTFEQQPVQGADGIVEKLTNLPFNQVVHKVATKDAQPSAEDGIIVMVTGALQVDGQEQPMSYTQTFQLKNAGAAEGWYVLNDIFRLVYPAA
;
A
#
# COMPACT_ATOMS: atom_id res chain seq x y z
N MET A 1 -17.52 -8.48 16.57
CA MET A 1 -16.67 -8.67 15.37
C MET A 1 -15.68 -7.52 15.40
N GLY A 2 -14.39 -7.81 15.59
CA GLY A 2 -13.38 -6.75 15.73
C GLY A 2 -13.37 -5.84 14.50
N ASP A 3 -13.10 -4.57 14.70
CA ASP A 3 -13.23 -3.50 13.72
C ASP A 3 -12.12 -3.51 12.65
N PHE A 4 -11.81 -4.68 12.08
CA PHE A 4 -10.76 -4.83 11.07
C PHE A 4 -11.11 -4.08 9.78
N GLN A 5 -12.41 -3.90 9.50
CA GLN A 5 -12.88 -3.11 8.36
C GLN A 5 -12.53 -1.63 8.54
N ALA A 6 -12.86 -1.00 9.68
CA ALA A 6 -12.49 0.40 9.86
C ALA A 6 -10.97 0.60 9.93
N ILE A 7 -10.21 -0.35 10.51
CA ILE A 7 -8.75 -0.29 10.50
C ILE A 7 -8.22 -0.33 9.06
N ALA A 8 -8.73 -1.24 8.23
CA ALA A 8 -8.34 -1.33 6.83
C ALA A 8 -8.72 -0.07 6.04
N GLU A 9 -9.92 0.48 6.26
CA GLU A 9 -10.37 1.70 5.62
C GLU A 9 -9.48 2.90 5.99
N GLN A 10 -9.24 3.11 7.28
CA GLN A 10 -8.37 4.19 7.76
C GLN A 10 -6.94 4.03 7.25
N PHE A 11 -6.43 2.79 7.23
CA PHE A 11 -5.11 2.49 6.69
C PHE A 11 -5.02 2.84 5.20
N VAL A 12 -5.98 2.41 4.38
CA VAL A 12 -6.01 2.67 2.93
C VAL A 12 -6.04 4.17 2.65
N ASP A 13 -6.92 4.90 3.33
CA ASP A 13 -7.08 6.33 3.13
C ASP A 13 -5.81 7.09 3.57
N PHE A 14 -5.19 6.70 4.69
CA PHE A 14 -3.92 7.26 5.16
C PHE A 14 -2.77 6.94 4.21
N TYR A 15 -2.64 5.69 3.76
CA TYR A 15 -1.55 5.23 2.91
C TYR A 15 -1.53 5.99 1.60
N TYR A 16 -2.64 6.01 0.85
CA TYR A 16 -2.67 6.67 -0.47
C TYR A 16 -2.54 8.19 -0.36
N LYS A 17 -3.16 8.82 0.64
CA LYS A 17 -2.95 10.24 0.88
C LYS A 17 -1.47 10.55 1.14
N THR A 18 -0.82 9.77 1.99
CA THR A 18 0.61 9.93 2.29
C THR A 18 1.47 9.66 1.06
N PHE A 19 1.11 8.67 0.24
CA PHE A 19 1.81 8.36 -0.99
C PHE A 19 1.79 9.53 -1.99
N ASP A 20 0.63 10.17 -2.12
CA ASP A 20 0.39 11.26 -3.07
C ASP A 20 1.03 12.57 -2.60
N GLU A 21 0.99 12.86 -1.29
CA GLU A 21 1.45 14.14 -0.71
C GLU A 21 2.89 14.11 -0.17
N ASN A 22 3.32 13.02 0.49
CA ASN A 22 4.60 12.93 1.19
C ASN A 22 5.10 11.47 1.27
N ARG A 23 5.48 10.92 0.12
CA ARG A 23 5.96 9.54 -0.04
C ARG A 23 7.03 9.12 0.99
N PRO A 24 8.03 9.95 1.35
CA PRO A 24 8.99 9.62 2.40
C PRO A 24 8.39 9.29 3.77
N ALA A 25 7.23 9.86 4.12
CA ALA A 25 6.58 9.59 5.39
C ALA A 25 6.00 8.17 5.51
N LEU A 26 5.85 7.44 4.39
CA LEU A 26 5.42 6.04 4.40
C LEU A 26 6.38 5.11 5.15
N LYS A 27 7.65 5.52 5.33
CA LYS A 27 8.63 4.76 6.11
C LYS A 27 8.11 4.33 7.49
N ALA A 28 7.28 5.17 8.14
CA ALA A 28 6.73 4.89 9.47
C ALA A 28 5.78 3.68 9.50
N LEU A 29 5.17 3.32 8.36
CA LEU A 29 4.25 2.19 8.24
C LEU A 29 4.97 0.84 8.11
N TYR A 30 6.27 0.84 7.81
CA TYR A 30 7.05 -0.38 7.57
C TYR A 30 8.00 -0.67 8.74
N ARG A 31 8.56 -1.89 8.75
CA ARG A 31 9.53 -2.42 9.71
C ARG A 31 10.72 -3.03 8.97
N PRO A 32 11.83 -3.38 9.65
CA PRO A 32 12.99 -4.00 9.00
C PRO A 32 12.68 -5.32 8.28
N HIS A 33 11.66 -6.06 8.74
CA HIS A 33 11.21 -7.31 8.14
C HIS A 33 10.02 -7.15 7.17
N SER A 34 9.55 -5.93 6.92
CA SER A 34 8.50 -5.69 5.93
C SER A 34 9.00 -5.98 4.52
N MET A 35 8.08 -6.40 3.64
CA MET A 35 8.36 -6.68 2.24
C MET A 35 7.44 -5.87 1.33
N LEU A 36 8.00 -5.25 0.31
CA LEU A 36 7.30 -4.71 -0.85
C LEU A 36 7.63 -5.56 -2.08
N THR A 37 6.65 -5.86 -2.91
CA THR A 37 6.87 -6.30 -4.29
C THR A 37 6.19 -5.30 -5.22
N PHE A 38 6.98 -4.53 -5.96
CA PHE A 38 6.48 -3.52 -6.89
C PHE A 38 6.77 -3.95 -8.31
N GLU A 39 5.75 -4.20 -9.14
CA GLU A 39 5.92 -4.64 -10.54
C GLU A 39 6.89 -5.83 -10.66
N GLN A 40 6.74 -6.85 -9.79
CA GLN A 40 7.56 -8.07 -9.70
C GLN A 40 8.93 -7.93 -9.04
N GLN A 41 9.33 -6.73 -8.59
CA GLN A 41 10.61 -6.51 -7.93
C GLN A 41 10.45 -6.52 -6.40
N PRO A 42 10.99 -7.55 -5.69
CA PRO A 42 10.92 -7.60 -4.23
C PRO A 42 11.94 -6.66 -3.59
N VAL A 43 11.54 -6.03 -2.49
CA VAL A 43 12.36 -5.14 -1.66
C VAL A 43 12.03 -5.42 -0.20
N GLN A 44 13.06 -5.59 0.62
CA GLN A 44 12.90 -5.83 2.06
C GLN A 44 13.31 -4.59 2.87
N GLY A 45 12.59 -4.36 3.96
CA GLY A 45 12.93 -3.37 4.98
C GLY A 45 12.45 -1.97 4.67
N ALA A 46 12.05 -1.24 5.72
CA ALA A 46 11.47 0.10 5.61
C ALA A 46 12.31 1.09 4.79
N ASP A 47 13.64 1.04 4.90
CA ASP A 47 14.55 1.92 4.16
C ASP A 47 14.55 1.64 2.65
N GLY A 48 14.73 0.37 2.27
CA GLY A 48 14.69 -0.02 0.85
C GLY A 48 13.32 0.23 0.22
N ILE A 49 12.25 -0.03 0.98
CA ILE A 49 10.87 0.21 0.53
C ILE A 49 10.66 1.70 0.24
N VAL A 50 10.97 2.60 1.18
CA VAL A 50 10.75 4.03 0.97
C VAL A 50 11.65 4.60 -0.12
N GLU A 51 12.90 4.11 -0.24
CA GLU A 51 13.79 4.46 -1.35
C GLU A 51 13.18 4.07 -2.70
N LYS A 52 12.67 2.83 -2.81
CA LYS A 52 11.99 2.35 -4.02
C LYS A 52 10.79 3.21 -4.39
N LEU A 53 9.94 3.55 -3.42
CA LEU A 53 8.74 4.36 -3.65
C LEU A 53 9.07 5.82 -4.01
N THR A 54 10.14 6.38 -3.42
CA THR A 54 10.58 7.76 -3.70
C THR A 54 11.22 7.89 -5.08
N ASN A 55 11.91 6.85 -5.56
CA ASN A 55 12.61 6.83 -6.84
C ASN A 55 11.76 6.32 -8.02
N LEU A 56 10.44 6.23 -7.86
CA LEU A 56 9.56 5.89 -8.99
C LEU A 56 9.63 6.99 -10.07
N PRO A 57 9.52 6.63 -11.37
CA PRO A 57 9.78 7.54 -12.49
C PRO A 57 8.60 8.50 -12.75
N PHE A 58 8.05 9.10 -11.70
CA PHE A 58 6.98 10.10 -11.78
C PHE A 58 7.07 11.09 -10.63
N ASN A 59 6.70 12.34 -10.91
CA ASN A 59 6.73 13.41 -9.93
C ASN A 59 5.43 13.43 -9.13
N GLN A 60 4.29 13.50 -9.81
CA GLN A 60 2.96 13.52 -9.20
C GLN A 60 2.19 12.26 -9.54
N VAL A 61 1.50 11.72 -8.54
CA VAL A 61 0.57 10.62 -8.71
C VAL A 61 -0.68 10.93 -7.89
N VAL A 62 -1.84 10.54 -8.43
CA VAL A 62 -3.11 10.58 -7.72
C VAL A 62 -3.71 9.18 -7.76
N HIS A 63 -3.89 8.58 -6.58
CA HIS A 63 -4.57 7.29 -6.46
C HIS A 63 -6.07 7.49 -6.35
N LYS A 64 -6.82 6.86 -7.25
CA LYS A 64 -8.28 6.77 -7.21
C LYS A 64 -8.66 5.35 -6.79
N VAL A 65 -8.93 5.17 -5.50
CA VAL A 65 -9.40 3.89 -4.96
C VAL A 65 -10.80 3.59 -5.49
N ALA A 66 -10.99 2.41 -6.08
CA ALA A 66 -12.28 1.93 -6.58
C ALA A 66 -12.94 0.95 -5.62
N THR A 67 -12.19 -0.05 -5.15
CA THR A 67 -12.66 -1.02 -4.15
C THR A 67 -11.61 -1.26 -3.08
N LYS A 68 -12.08 -1.61 -1.89
CA LYS A 68 -11.25 -2.06 -0.77
C LYS A 68 -11.96 -3.23 -0.08
N ASP A 69 -11.32 -4.38 -0.11
CA ASP A 69 -11.79 -5.60 0.53
C ASP A 69 -10.83 -5.96 1.67
N ALA A 70 -11.36 -6.35 2.82
CA ALA A 70 -10.55 -6.69 3.98
C ALA A 70 -10.99 -8.01 4.61
N GLN A 71 -10.02 -8.78 5.11
CA GLN A 71 -10.26 -10.00 5.87
C GLN A 71 -9.30 -10.09 7.06
N PRO A 72 -9.72 -10.65 8.21
CA PRO A 72 -8.77 -11.05 9.23
C PRO A 72 -7.80 -12.11 8.67
N SER A 73 -6.55 -12.07 9.10
CA SER A 73 -5.51 -13.03 8.75
C SER A 73 -4.85 -13.60 10.01
N ALA A 74 -3.94 -14.57 9.85
CA ALA A 74 -3.31 -15.26 10.97
C ALA A 74 -2.58 -14.30 11.93
N GLU A 75 -2.60 -14.65 13.22
CA GLU A 75 -1.94 -13.92 14.33
C GLU A 75 -2.34 -12.44 14.36
N ASP A 76 -3.65 -12.19 14.49
CA ASP A 76 -4.25 -10.86 14.61
C ASP A 76 -3.88 -9.88 13.49
N GLY A 77 -3.61 -10.40 12.29
CA GLY A 77 -3.33 -9.59 11.12
C GLY A 77 -4.60 -9.25 10.32
N ILE A 78 -4.45 -8.39 9.32
CA ILE A 78 -5.51 -8.05 8.35
C ILE A 78 -4.92 -8.13 6.95
N ILE A 79 -5.59 -8.81 6.04
CA ILE A 79 -5.29 -8.72 4.60
C ILE A 79 -6.26 -7.70 3.99
N VAL A 80 -5.72 -6.77 3.23
CA VAL A 80 -6.46 -5.74 2.52
C VAL A 80 -6.13 -5.84 1.05
N MET A 81 -7.13 -5.92 0.19
CA MET A 81 -6.98 -5.86 -1.26
C MET A 81 -7.63 -4.60 -1.78
N VAL A 82 -6.87 -3.82 -2.52
CA VAL A 82 -7.31 -2.57 -3.14
C VAL A 82 -7.31 -2.75 -4.64
N THR A 83 -8.36 -2.24 -5.29
CA THR A 83 -8.34 -1.98 -6.72
C THR A 83 -8.60 -0.51 -6.97
N GLY A 84 -8.03 0.04 -8.03
CA GLY A 84 -8.23 1.43 -8.36
C GLY A 84 -7.55 1.82 -9.66
N ALA A 85 -7.41 3.12 -9.85
CA ALA A 85 -6.66 3.69 -10.95
C ALA A 85 -5.66 4.74 -10.45
N LEU A 86 -4.46 4.74 -11.03
CA LEU A 86 -3.44 5.77 -10.80
C LEU A 86 -3.44 6.76 -11.96
N GLN A 87 -3.40 8.04 -11.64
CA GLN A 87 -3.17 9.10 -12.60
C GLN A 87 -1.79 9.71 -12.32
N VAL A 88 -0.88 9.58 -13.28
CA VAL A 88 0.51 10.00 -13.15
C VAL A 88 0.75 11.26 -13.97
N ASP A 89 1.41 12.26 -13.38
CA ASP A 89 1.82 13.51 -14.02
C ASP A 89 0.72 14.19 -14.87
N GLY A 90 -0.54 14.09 -14.41
CA GLY A 90 -1.70 14.67 -15.10
C GLY A 90 -2.09 13.99 -16.42
N GLN A 91 -1.55 12.81 -16.73
CA GLN A 91 -1.93 12.04 -17.93
C GLN A 91 -3.45 11.84 -18.00
N GLU A 92 -4.01 11.94 -19.21
CA GLU A 92 -5.45 11.81 -19.43
C GLU A 92 -5.97 10.39 -19.17
N GLN A 93 -5.13 9.38 -19.41
CA GLN A 93 -5.50 7.98 -19.24
C GLN A 93 -4.96 7.44 -17.91
N PRO A 94 -5.83 7.18 -16.92
CA PRO A 94 -5.41 6.55 -15.68
C PRO A 94 -5.13 5.07 -15.93
N MET A 95 -4.12 4.52 -15.24
CA MET A 95 -3.78 3.10 -15.32
C MET A 95 -4.45 2.34 -14.17
N SER A 96 -5.09 1.22 -14.47
CA SER A 96 -5.65 0.36 -13.42
C SER A 96 -4.54 -0.29 -12.59
N TYR A 97 -4.78 -0.45 -11.30
CA TYR A 97 -3.88 -1.19 -10.41
C TYR A 97 -4.64 -2.06 -9.42
N THR A 98 -3.90 -3.02 -8.87
CA THR A 98 -4.26 -3.74 -7.67
C THR A 98 -3.11 -3.64 -6.68
N GLN A 99 -3.45 -3.52 -5.40
CA GLN A 99 -2.47 -3.54 -4.33
C GLN A 99 -2.99 -4.34 -3.15
N THR A 100 -2.20 -5.27 -2.65
CA THR A 100 -2.55 -6.10 -1.50
C THR A 100 -1.60 -5.80 -0.36
N PHE A 101 -2.18 -5.53 0.81
CA PHE A 101 -1.46 -5.30 2.05
C PHE A 101 -1.76 -6.42 3.04
N GLN A 102 -0.75 -6.84 3.78
CA GLN A 102 -0.92 -7.56 5.02
C GLN A 102 -0.51 -6.65 6.17
N LEU A 103 -1.48 -6.24 6.99
CA LEU A 103 -1.25 -5.50 8.23
C LEU A 103 -1.02 -6.48 9.37
N LYS A 104 -0.10 -6.13 10.26
CA LYS A 104 0.17 -6.84 11.51
C LYS A 104 0.05 -5.87 12.67
N ASN A 105 -0.49 -6.37 13.77
CA ASN A 105 -0.59 -5.64 15.01
C ASN A 105 0.68 -5.90 15.84
N ALA A 106 1.48 -4.86 16.09
CA ALA A 106 2.66 -4.93 16.96
C ALA A 106 2.32 -4.68 18.45
N GLY A 107 1.03 -4.69 18.79
CA GLY A 107 0.52 -4.40 20.13
C GLY A 107 0.22 -2.91 20.33
N ALA A 108 -0.38 -2.58 21.49
CA ALA A 108 -0.92 -1.24 21.76
C ALA A 108 0.15 -0.12 21.74
N ALA A 109 1.42 -0.43 22.01
CA ALA A 109 2.50 0.56 22.04
C ALA A 109 3.04 0.91 20.65
N GLU A 110 3.06 -0.05 19.72
CA GLU A 110 3.67 0.10 18.39
C GLU A 110 2.64 0.21 17.25
N GLY A 111 1.40 -0.15 17.52
CA GLY A 111 0.29 -0.04 16.58
C GLY A 111 0.37 -1.02 15.41
N TRP A 112 -0.35 -0.69 14.35
CA TRP A 112 -0.39 -1.48 13.12
C TRP A 112 0.74 -1.10 12.18
N TYR A 113 1.30 -2.09 11.50
CA TYR A 113 2.32 -1.89 10.46
C TYR A 113 2.06 -2.80 9.27
N VAL A 114 2.66 -2.46 8.13
CA VAL A 114 2.59 -3.24 6.89
C VAL A 114 3.66 -4.31 6.90
N LEU A 115 3.27 -5.58 7.01
CA LEU A 115 4.19 -6.71 6.89
C LEU A 115 4.49 -7.01 5.42
N ASN A 116 3.46 -7.11 4.58
CA ASN A 116 3.59 -7.38 3.16
C ASN A 116 2.82 -6.34 2.35
N ASP A 117 3.40 -5.90 1.24
CA ASP A 117 2.82 -4.96 0.28
C ASP A 117 3.13 -5.49 -1.13
N ILE A 118 2.10 -5.73 -1.94
CA ILE A 118 2.25 -6.23 -3.30
C ILE A 118 1.47 -5.31 -4.21
N PHE A 119 2.19 -4.58 -5.06
CA PHE A 119 1.63 -3.64 -6.02
C PHE A 119 1.79 -4.17 -7.44
N ARG A 120 0.72 -4.04 -8.24
CA ARG A 120 0.75 -4.36 -9.66
C ARG A 120 -0.17 -3.47 -10.49
N LEU A 121 0.34 -3.01 -11.63
CA LEU A 121 -0.43 -2.43 -12.70
C LEU A 121 -1.22 -3.53 -13.43
N VAL A 122 -2.50 -3.27 -13.67
CA VAL A 122 -3.41 -4.18 -14.36
C VAL A 122 -3.48 -3.76 -15.82
N TYR A 123 -2.72 -4.47 -16.64
CA TYR A 123 -2.79 -4.35 -18.10
C TYR A 123 -3.91 -5.25 -18.64
N PRO A 124 -4.60 -4.84 -19.72
CA PRO A 124 -5.50 -5.74 -20.44
C PRO A 124 -4.77 -7.03 -20.80
N ALA A 125 -5.40 -8.18 -20.56
CA ALA A 125 -4.88 -9.44 -21.04
C ALA A 125 -4.83 -9.40 -22.58
N ALA A 126 -3.68 -9.78 -23.15
CA ALA A 126 -3.50 -9.90 -24.59
C ALA A 126 -4.25 -11.12 -25.15
#